data_AF-A0A836QQ11-F1
#
_entry.id   AF-A0A836QQ11-F1
#
_cell.length_a   1.000
_cell.length_b   1.000
_cell.length_c   1.000
_cell.angle_alpha   90.00
_cell.angle_beta   90.00
_cell.angle_gamma   90.00
#
_symmetry.space_group_name_H-M   'P 1'
#
loop_
_entity.id
_entity.type
_entity.pdbx_description
1 polymer ?
#
loop_
_entity_poly.entity_id
_entity_poly.type
_entity_poly.pdbx_seq_one_letter_code
_entity_poly.pdbx_strand_id
1 'polypeptide(L)'
;MSVPNVIGCKLVMQDLIILYEVEIRVSVFGGIFFAMALWELVAPRRSLQVSKFVRWSSNIGILVINTIILRLAFPAAAIGVSVFAATHNWGLFNVLTWPIWVEVLLSVI
;
A
#
# COMPACT_ATOMS: atom_id res chain seq x y z
N MET A 1 -43.30 5.87 0.30
CA MET A 1 -42.09 6.63 0.69
C MET A 1 -40.93 5.65 0.79
N SER A 2 -40.27 5.34 -0.33
CA SER A 2 -39.22 4.31 -0.44
C SER A 2 -37.91 4.98 -0.86
N VAL A 3 -37.08 5.35 0.11
CA VAL A 3 -35.68 5.66 -0.15
C VAL A 3 -34.78 4.72 0.68
N PRO A 4 -34.62 3.44 0.29
CA PRO A 4 -33.50 2.64 0.76
C PRO A 4 -32.81 2.01 -0.45
N ASN A 5 -31.88 2.73 -1.10
CA ASN A 5 -30.98 2.03 -2.03
C ASN A 5 -29.68 2.77 -2.33
N VAL A 6 -29.68 4.10 -2.36
CA VAL A 6 -28.48 4.86 -2.78
C VAL A 6 -27.34 4.75 -1.76
N ILE A 7 -27.67 4.77 -0.46
CA ILE A 7 -26.68 4.65 0.62
C ILE A 7 -26.13 3.22 0.71
N GLY A 8 -27.00 2.22 0.57
CA GLY A 8 -26.60 0.81 0.54
C GLY A 8 -25.71 0.48 -0.67
N CYS A 9 -26.05 0.98 -1.86
CA CYS A 9 -25.23 0.81 -3.06
C CYS A 9 -23.84 1.46 -2.92
N LYS A 10 -23.75 2.63 -2.26
CA LYS A 10 -22.45 3.27 -1.97
C LYS A 10 -21.59 2.47 -1.00
N LEU A 11 -22.18 1.97 0.09
CA LEU A 11 -21.46 1.15 1.06
C LEU A 11 -20.94 -0.14 0.41
N VAL A 12 -21.78 -0.85 -0.34
CA VAL A 12 -21.38 -2.05 -1.08
C VAL A 12 -20.26 -1.77 -2.09
N MET A 13 -20.34 -0.67 -2.84
CA MET A 13 -19.28 -0.28 -3.78
C MET A 13 -17.96 0.05 -3.05
N GLN A 14 -18.03 0.74 -1.90
CA GLN A 14 -16.85 1.08 -1.10
C GLN A 14 -16.20 -0.16 -0.50
N ASP A 15 -17.00 -1.09 0.01
CA ASP A 15 -16.51 -2.35 0.57
C ASP A 15 -15.78 -3.18 -0.48
N LEU A 16 -16.32 -3.26 -1.70
CA LEU A 16 -15.64 -3.93 -2.82
C LEU A 16 -14.30 -3.26 -3.17
N ILE A 17 -14.25 -1.93 -3.17
CA ILE A 17 -13.02 -1.18 -3.49
C ILE A 17 -11.95 -1.41 -2.41
N ILE A 18 -12.32 -1.41 -1.13
CA ILE A 18 -11.38 -1.63 -0.02
C ILE A 18 -10.90 -3.09 0.00
N LEU A 19 -11.81 -4.05 -0.23
CA LEU A 19 -11.47 -5.47 -0.25
C LEU A 19 -10.46 -5.81 -1.35
N TYR A 20 -10.59 -5.18 -2.52
CA TYR A 20 -9.77 -5.43 -3.70
C TYR A 20 -8.71 -4.35 -3.98
N GLU A 21 -8.47 -3.40 -3.07
CA GLU A 21 -7.60 -2.24 -3.33
C GLU A 21 -6.21 -2.65 -3.83
N VAL A 22 -5.61 -3.64 -3.17
CA VAL A 22 -4.27 -4.15 -3.51
C VAL A 22 -4.28 -4.83 -4.87
N GLU A 23 -5.28 -5.66 -5.15
CA GLU A 23 -5.41 -6.39 -6.41
C GLU A 23 -5.66 -5.44 -7.59
N ILE A 24 -6.50 -4.42 -7.40
CA ILE A 24 -6.76 -3.37 -8.40
C ILE A 24 -5.47 -2.60 -8.68
N ARG A 25 -4.74 -2.21 -7.63
CA ARG A 25 -3.51 -1.43 -7.80
C ARG A 25 -2.46 -2.24 -8.57
N VAL A 26 -2.21 -3.49 -8.17
CA VAL A 26 -1.23 -4.37 -8.84
C VAL A 26 -1.67 -4.70 -10.27
N SER A 27 -2.96 -4.97 -10.50
CA SER A 27 -3.47 -5.31 -11.84
C SER A 27 -3.44 -4.14 -12.81
N VAL A 28 -3.70 -2.90 -12.35
CA VAL A 28 -3.58 -1.70 -13.18
C VAL A 28 -2.12 -1.39 -13.50
N PHE A 29 -1.22 -1.37 -12.52
CA PHE A 29 0.21 -1.13 -12.76
C PHE A 29 0.81 -2.22 -13.64
N GLY A 30 0.55 -3.48 -13.32
CA GLY A 30 0.97 -4.62 -14.13
C GLY A 30 0.37 -4.58 -15.53
N GLY A 31 -0.93 -4.31 -15.65
CA GLY A 31 -1.66 -4.27 -16.93
C GLY A 31 -1.14 -3.18 -17.88
N ILE A 32 -0.92 -1.97 -17.38
CA ILE A 32 -0.31 -0.89 -18.18
C ILE A 32 1.11 -1.26 -18.60
N PHE A 33 1.88 -1.85 -17.68
CA PHE A 33 3.23 -2.34 -17.99
C PHE A 33 3.19 -3.41 -19.10
N PHE A 34 2.33 -4.42 -18.98
CA PHE A 34 2.13 -5.47 -19.99
C PHE A 34 1.61 -4.93 -21.33
N ALA A 35 0.72 -3.93 -21.31
CA ALA A 35 0.20 -3.30 -22.51
C ALA A 35 1.30 -2.54 -23.27
N MET A 36 2.08 -1.72 -22.56
CA MET A 36 3.24 -1.02 -23.14
C MET A 36 4.29 -2.02 -23.63
N ALA A 37 4.47 -3.11 -22.89
CA ALA A 37 5.37 -4.21 -23.22
C ALA A 37 5.01 -4.88 -24.55
N LEU A 38 3.74 -5.28 -24.69
CA LEU A 38 3.19 -5.87 -25.92
C LEU A 38 3.26 -4.87 -27.09
N TRP A 39 2.98 -3.60 -26.84
CA TRP A 39 3.05 -2.55 -27.86
C TRP A 39 4.48 -2.37 -28.41
N GLU A 40 5.48 -2.44 -27.54
CA GLU A 40 6.90 -2.32 -27.91
C GLU A 40 7.42 -3.57 -28.64
N LEU A 41 6.76 -4.72 -28.49
CA LEU A 41 6.97 -5.96 -29.26
C LEU A 41 6.36 -5.86 -30.67
N VAL A 42 5.15 -5.31 -30.80
CA VAL A 42 4.42 -5.24 -32.08
C VAL A 42 4.97 -4.17 -33.03
N ALA A 43 5.50 -3.05 -32.52
CA ALA A 43 5.99 -1.95 -33.36
C ALA A 43 7.42 -1.46 -32.99
N PRO A 44 8.48 -2.21 -33.37
CA PRO A 44 9.85 -1.83 -33.05
C PRO A 44 10.37 -0.76 -34.04
N ARG A 45 10.28 0.52 -33.68
CA ARG A 45 10.56 1.63 -34.63
C ARG A 45 11.97 2.26 -34.59
N ARG A 46 12.93 1.78 -33.77
CA ARG A 46 14.32 2.32 -33.74
C ARG A 46 15.40 1.29 -33.33
N SER A 47 16.62 1.47 -33.87
CA SER A 47 17.84 0.75 -33.50
C SER A 47 18.26 1.09 -32.06
N LEU A 48 18.27 0.09 -31.17
CA LEU A 48 18.49 0.31 -29.73
C LEU A 48 19.98 0.29 -29.38
N GLN A 49 20.45 1.37 -28.75
CA GLN A 49 21.79 1.42 -28.15
C GLN A 49 21.87 0.75 -26.77
N VAL A 50 20.74 0.32 -26.20
CA VAL A 50 20.66 -0.33 -24.88
C VAL A 50 19.74 -1.56 -24.96
N SER A 51 20.15 -2.66 -24.34
CA SER A 51 19.37 -3.91 -24.29
C SER A 51 17.95 -3.68 -23.75
N LYS A 52 16.94 -4.09 -24.53
CA LYS A 52 15.51 -3.96 -24.16
C LYS A 52 15.18 -4.60 -22.80
N PHE A 53 15.86 -5.70 -22.46
CA PHE A 53 15.65 -6.43 -21.20
C PHE A 53 16.07 -5.62 -19.96
N VAL A 54 17.12 -4.81 -20.06
CA VAL A 54 17.62 -4.00 -18.92
C VAL A 54 16.60 -2.91 -18.56
N ARG A 55 15.95 -2.31 -19.56
CA ARG A 55 14.94 -1.26 -19.37
C ARG A 55 13.68 -1.77 -18.67
N TRP A 56 13.20 -2.94 -19.09
CA TRP A 56 12.01 -3.57 -18.50
C TRP A 56 12.27 -4.08 -17.09
N SER A 57 13.44 -4.70 -16.87
CA SER A 57 13.87 -5.14 -15.53
C SER A 57 13.95 -3.96 -14.57
N SER A 58 14.45 -2.81 -15.03
CA SER A 58 14.51 -1.60 -14.21
C SER A 58 13.12 -1.06 -13.83
N ASN A 59 12.17 -0.99 -14.77
CA ASN A 59 10.81 -0.52 -14.48
C ASN A 59 10.02 -1.47 -13.55
N ILE A 60 10.12 -2.80 -13.76
CA ILE A 60 9.52 -3.78 -12.84
C ILE A 60 10.21 -3.72 -11.49
N GLY A 61 11.54 -3.60 -11.48
CA GLY A 61 12.34 -3.47 -10.27
C GLY A 61 11.88 -2.29 -9.43
N ILE A 62 11.68 -1.11 -10.04
CA ILE A 62 11.19 0.09 -9.34
C ILE A 62 9.78 -0.16 -8.77
N LEU A 63 8.86 -0.75 -9.54
CA LEU A 63 7.50 -1.07 -9.06
C LEU A 63 7.53 -2.01 -7.84
N VAL A 64 8.29 -3.11 -7.94
CA VAL A 64 8.40 -4.12 -6.88
C VAL A 64 9.08 -3.52 -5.65
N ILE A 65 10.20 -2.83 -5.83
CA ILE A 65 10.93 -2.17 -4.75
C ILE A 65 10.04 -1.15 -4.04
N ASN A 66 9.35 -0.28 -4.79
CA ASN A 66 8.45 0.71 -4.20
C ASN A 66 7.36 0.05 -3.34
N THR A 67 6.78 -1.04 -3.83
CA THR A 67 5.71 -1.76 -3.11
C THR A 67 6.23 -2.43 -1.84
N ILE A 68 7.40 -3.08 -1.91
CA ILE A 68 8.04 -3.72 -0.75
C ILE A 68 8.45 -2.68 0.27
N ILE A 69 9.07 -1.57 -0.16
CA ILE A 69 9.47 -0.47 0.72
C ILE A 69 8.25 0.08 1.45
N LEU A 70 7.16 0.42 0.75
CA LEU A 70 5.97 0.93 1.42
C LEU A 70 5.41 -0.07 2.44
N ARG A 71 5.35 -1.36 2.08
CA ARG A 71 4.78 -2.39 2.96
C ARG A 71 5.66 -2.72 4.17
N LEU A 72 6.97 -2.49 4.10
CA LEU A 72 7.88 -2.73 5.23
C LEU A 72 8.19 -1.46 6.03
N ALA A 73 8.43 -0.35 5.34
CA ALA A 73 8.81 0.92 5.96
C ALA A 73 7.68 1.48 6.83
N PHE A 74 6.42 1.38 6.41
CA PHE A 74 5.30 1.87 7.23
C PHE A 74 5.15 1.09 8.54
N PRO A 75 5.05 -0.25 8.55
CA PRO A 75 5.02 -1.03 9.80
C PRO A 75 6.29 -0.86 10.64
N ALA A 76 7.47 -0.88 10.01
CA ALA A 76 8.73 -0.70 10.72
C ALA A 76 8.84 0.69 11.35
N ALA A 77 8.37 1.74 10.67
CA ALA A 77 8.31 3.10 11.22
C ALA A 77 7.36 3.17 12.41
N ALA A 78 6.19 2.53 12.35
CA ALA A 78 5.25 2.49 13.47
C ALA A 78 5.88 1.81 14.71
N ILE A 79 6.52 0.65 14.53
CA ILE A 79 7.23 -0.06 15.60
C ILE A 79 8.42 0.78 16.13
N GLY A 80 9.17 1.42 15.23
CA GLY A 80 10.30 2.28 15.60
C GLY A 80 9.86 3.47 16.43
N VAL A 81 8.76 4.12 16.05
CA VAL A 81 8.17 5.24 16.80
C VAL A 81 7.66 4.78 18.16
N SER A 82 7.04 3.60 18.27
CA SER A 82 6.59 3.09 19.58
C SER A 82 7.76 2.81 20.53
N VAL A 83 8.86 2.22 20.01
CA VAL A 83 10.06 1.96 20.82
C VAL A 83 10.74 3.28 21.21
N PHE A 84 10.87 4.22 20.28
CA PHE A 84 11.43 5.54 20.57
C PHE A 84 10.62 6.28 21.65
N ALA A 85 9.29 6.27 21.51
CA ALA A 85 8.39 6.85 22.50
C ALA A 85 8.54 6.20 23.89
N ALA A 86 8.70 4.87 23.95
CA ALA A 86 8.96 4.15 25.20
C ALA A 86 10.28 4.58 25.86
N THR A 87 11.37 4.73 25.09
CA THR A 87 12.68 5.12 25.65
C THR A 87 12.70 6.56 26.17
N HIS A 88 11.93 7.47 25.56
CA HIS A 88 11.84 8.87 25.96
C HIS A 88 10.69 9.15 26.94
N ASN A 89 9.97 8.13 27.41
CA ASN A 89 8.73 8.26 28.18
C ASN A 89 7.71 9.21 27.52
N TRP A 90 7.71 9.26 26.19
CA TRP A 90 6.73 10.01 25.41
C TRP A 90 5.46 9.16 25.24
N GLY A 91 4.31 9.79 25.46
CA GLY A 91 2.99 9.15 25.37
C GLY A 91 2.25 9.11 26.70
N LEU A 92 0.93 9.31 26.65
CA LEU A 92 0.05 9.39 27.82
C LEU A 92 0.15 8.13 28.72
N PHE A 93 0.28 6.96 28.09
CA PHE A 93 0.44 5.66 28.77
C PHE A 93 1.86 5.35 29.25
N ASN A 94 2.90 6.09 28.83
CA ASN A 94 4.23 5.96 29.42
C ASN A 94 4.35 6.70 30.76
N VAL A 95 3.57 7.78 30.93
CA VAL A 95 3.61 8.62 32.14
C VAL A 95 2.61 8.11 33.20
N LEU A 96 1.48 7.58 32.77
CA LEU A 96 0.49 6.96 33.66
C LEU A 96 0.87 5.52 33.95
N THR A 97 1.31 5.23 35.18
CA THR A 97 1.57 3.86 35.66
C THR A 97 0.26 3.13 35.97
N TRP A 98 -0.51 2.81 34.93
CA TRP A 98 -1.77 2.09 35.06
C TRP A 98 -1.56 0.57 34.93
N PRO A 99 -2.53 -0.25 35.37
CA PRO A 99 -2.47 -1.68 35.09
C PRO A 99 -2.49 -1.91 33.58
N ILE A 100 -1.62 -2.81 33.07
CA ILE A 100 -1.44 -3.09 31.64
C ILE A 100 -2.76 -3.31 30.87
N TRP A 101 -3.77 -3.91 31.53
CA TRP A 101 -5.08 -4.17 30.95
C TRP A 101 -5.87 -2.90 30.60
N VAL A 102 -5.71 -1.82 31.38
CA VAL A 102 -6.39 -0.53 31.16
C VAL A 102 -5.72 0.22 30.01
N GLU A 103 -4.39 0.16 29.92
CA GLU A 103 -3.63 0.76 28.81
C GLU A 103 -3.96 0.09 27.48
N VAL A 104 -4.03 -1.25 27.45
CA VAL A 104 -4.41 -1.99 26.24
C VAL A 104 -5.83 -1.63 25.80
N LEU A 105 -6.80 -1.57 26.73
CA LEU A 105 -8.17 -1.20 26.39
C LEU A 105 -8.27 0.21 25.81
N LEU A 106 -7.60 1.19 26.42
CA LEU A 106 -7.63 2.58 25.95
C LEU A 106 -6.80 2.83 24.69
N SER A 107 -5.82 1.96 24.38
CA SER A 107 -5.08 2.04 23.13
C SER A 107 -5.85 1.47 21.93
N VAL A 108 -6.82 0.59 22.17
CA VAL A 108 -7.60 -0.08 21.11
C VAL A 108 -8.86 0.71 20.73
N ILE A 109 -9.42 1.46 21.68
CA ILE A 109 -10.60 2.32 21.50
C ILE A 109 -10.20 3.65 20.86
#